data_AF-W5SQ50-F1
#
_entry.id   AF-W5SQ50-F1
#
_cell.length_a   1.000
_cell.length_b   1.000
_cell.length_c   1.000
_cell.angle_alpha   90.00
_cell.angle_beta   90.00
_cell.angle_gamma   90.00
#
_symmetry.space_group_name_H-M   'P 1'
#
loop_
_entity.id
_entity.type
_entity.pdbx_description
1 polymer ?
#
loop_
_entity_poly.entity_id
_entity_poly.type
_entity_poly.pdbx_seq_one_letter_code
_entity_poly.pdbx_strand_id
1 'polypeptide(L)'
;MEKAIYTLKAKLMARKLELDKESKNFFKKIEDKDYRRIYHTKIFSMINNFEARPNKGKFWLCFRNVFNPNKYESLHLFHIRQGDEFIGIYYGLKRLPRPFIIKYEENSTKKTSKITKISYIEFRFKKGSVFCYLRCLHTLLKAKNKEKIFYNSLLDRTLRLERKVHQFYGKEYLEDKGILKWIKENQK
;
A
#
# COMPACT_ATOMS: atom_id res chain seq x y z
N MET A 1 33.42 -18.80 24.16
CA MET A 1 32.35 -17.76 24.07
C MET A 1 32.39 -16.96 22.77
N GLU A 2 33.57 -16.53 22.28
CA GLU A 2 33.69 -15.68 21.07
C GLU A 2 33.16 -16.31 19.78
N LYS A 3 33.38 -17.61 19.56
CA LYS A 3 32.89 -18.34 18.38
C LYS A 3 31.35 -18.31 18.24
N ALA A 4 30.64 -18.38 19.37
CA ALA A 4 29.18 -18.31 19.41
C ALA A 4 28.67 -16.90 19.08
N ILE A 5 29.35 -15.86 19.60
CA ILE A 5 29.03 -14.46 19.32
C ILE A 5 29.25 -14.12 17.84
N TYR A 6 30.36 -14.57 17.26
CA TYR A 6 30.66 -14.38 15.84
C TYR A 6 29.62 -15.05 14.94
N THR A 7 29.26 -16.30 15.24
CA THR A 7 28.22 -17.05 14.53
C THR A 7 26.86 -16.35 14.61
N LEU A 8 26.50 -15.77 15.76
CA LEU A 8 25.26 -15.01 15.93
C LEU A 8 25.25 -13.73 15.10
N LYS A 9 26.36 -12.98 15.09
CA LYS A 9 26.51 -11.75 14.28
C LYS A 9 26.41 -12.04 12.78
N ALA A 10 27.03 -13.11 12.31
CA ALA A 10 26.95 -13.55 10.91
C ALA A 10 25.51 -13.91 10.50
N LYS A 11 24.77 -14.65 11.34
CA LYS A 11 23.35 -14.97 11.11
C LYS A 11 22.47 -13.71 11.08
N LEU A 12 22.72 -12.73 11.95
CA LEU A 12 22.01 -11.46 11.95
C LEU A 12 22.29 -10.63 10.69
N MET A 13 23.55 -10.57 10.24
CA MET A 13 23.92 -9.89 8.99
C MET A 13 23.30 -10.55 7.77
N ALA A 14 23.37 -11.88 7.66
CA ALA A 14 22.75 -12.62 6.55
C ALA A 14 21.24 -12.39 6.50
N ARG A 15 20.56 -12.46 7.65
CA ARG A 15 19.12 -12.20 7.75
C ARG A 15 18.74 -10.76 7.41
N LYS A 16 19.58 -9.78 7.77
CA LYS A 16 19.40 -8.38 7.36
C LYS A 16 19.52 -8.24 5.83
N LEU A 17 20.48 -8.92 5.22
CA LEU A 17 20.72 -8.90 3.78
C LEU A 17 19.57 -9.55 2.98
N GLU A 18 18.98 -10.63 3.51
CA GLU A 18 17.78 -11.25 2.95
C GLU A 18 16.55 -10.33 3.04
N LEU A 19 16.33 -9.70 4.20
CA LEU A 19 15.26 -8.72 4.39
C LEU A 19 15.44 -7.50 3.47
N ASP A 20 16.67 -7.06 3.24
CA ASP A 20 16.97 -5.99 2.29
C ASP A 20 16.67 -6.41 0.84
N LYS A 21 16.94 -7.67 0.46
CA LYS A 21 16.56 -8.21 -0.87
C LYS A 21 15.05 -8.35 -1.03
N GLU A 22 14.34 -8.86 -0.02
CA GLU A 22 12.87 -8.97 -0.04
C GLU A 22 12.19 -7.60 -0.08
N SER A 23 12.70 -6.63 0.67
CA SER A 23 12.19 -5.25 0.65
C SER A 23 12.39 -4.58 -0.70
N LYS A 24 13.53 -4.81 -1.38
CA LYS A 24 13.79 -4.35 -2.76
C LYS A 24 12.82 -4.96 -3.78
N ASN A 25 12.22 -6.12 -3.50
CA ASN A 25 11.21 -6.74 -4.37
C ASN A 25 9.80 -6.20 -4.15
N PHE A 26 9.49 -5.70 -2.96
CA PHE A 26 8.17 -5.15 -2.62
C PHE A 26 8.09 -3.64 -2.90
N PHE A 27 9.09 -2.89 -2.44
CA PHE A 27 9.20 -1.45 -2.68
C PHE A 27 9.94 -1.20 -3.98
N LYS A 28 9.26 -0.55 -4.92
CA LYS A 28 9.86 -0.12 -6.19
C LYS A 28 10.90 0.99 -5.97
N LYS A 29 10.69 1.82 -4.95
CA LYS A 29 11.58 2.95 -4.63
C LYS A 29 11.50 3.27 -3.14
N ILE A 30 12.63 3.65 -2.57
CA ILE A 30 12.71 4.25 -1.24
C ILE A 30 13.47 5.57 -1.42
N GLU A 31 12.91 6.66 -0.92
CA GLU A 31 13.46 8.01 -1.02
C GLU A 31 13.69 8.55 0.39
N ASP A 32 14.80 9.25 0.60
CA ASP A 32 15.01 10.08 1.79
C ASP A 32 14.86 11.54 1.33
N LYS A 33 13.82 12.22 1.80
CA LYS A 33 13.50 13.61 1.43
C LYS A 33 13.15 14.40 2.69
N ASP A 34 13.84 15.52 2.93
CA ASP A 34 13.59 16.41 4.07
C ASP A 34 13.61 15.67 5.42
N TYR A 35 14.58 14.76 5.62
CA TYR A 35 14.68 13.86 6.77
C TYR A 35 13.49 12.91 6.96
N ARG A 36 12.63 12.77 5.94
CA ARG A 36 11.52 11.83 5.90
C ARG A 36 11.83 10.69 4.94
N ARG A 37 11.64 9.46 5.41
CA ARG A 37 11.80 8.27 4.56
C ARG A 37 10.49 7.90 3.91
N ILE A 38 10.46 7.91 2.58
CA ILE A 38 9.29 7.67 1.76
C ILE A 38 9.44 6.33 1.04
N TYR A 39 8.51 5.43 1.29
CA TYR A 39 8.47 4.10 0.71
C TYR A 39 7.43 4.06 -0.40
N HIS A 40 7.83 3.63 -1.60
CA HIS A 40 6.97 3.49 -2.75
C HIS A 40 6.84 2.02 -3.10
N THR A 41 5.64 1.46 -2.97
CA THR A 41 5.40 0.07 -3.36
C THR A 41 5.54 -0.09 -4.88
N LYS A 42 5.61 -1.33 -5.36
CA LYS A 42 5.19 -1.62 -6.73
C LYS A 42 3.68 -1.41 -6.92
N ILE A 43 3.22 -1.51 -8.16
CA ILE A 43 1.80 -1.36 -8.49
C ILE A 43 1.09 -2.68 -8.19
N PHE A 44 0.01 -2.59 -7.42
CA PHE A 44 -0.87 -3.71 -7.08
C PHE A 44 -2.27 -3.51 -7.68
N SER A 45 -3.02 -4.59 -7.83
CA SER A 45 -4.39 -4.52 -8.33
C SER A 45 -5.31 -3.90 -7.27
N MET A 46 -5.21 -4.39 -6.03
CA MET A 46 -5.94 -3.90 -4.85
C MET A 46 -5.29 -4.39 -3.55
N ILE A 47 -5.70 -3.80 -2.43
CA ILE A 47 -5.49 -4.40 -1.10
C ILE A 47 -6.41 -5.61 -1.00
N ASN A 48 -5.90 -6.80 -0.68
CA ASN A 48 -6.63 -8.07 -0.56
C ASN A 48 -7.04 -8.44 0.86
N ASN A 49 -6.24 -8.07 1.87
CA ASN A 49 -6.63 -8.19 3.27
C ASN A 49 -5.84 -7.20 4.14
N PHE A 50 -6.29 -6.98 5.37
CA PHE A 50 -5.57 -6.17 6.35
C PHE A 50 -5.93 -6.58 7.78
N GLU A 51 -4.97 -6.49 8.69
CA GLU A 51 -5.13 -6.93 10.07
C GLU A 51 -4.34 -6.02 11.02
N ALA A 52 -5.01 -5.52 12.06
CA ALA A 52 -4.37 -4.82 13.15
C ALA A 52 -3.96 -5.84 14.21
N ARG A 53 -2.69 -5.81 14.64
CA ARG A 53 -2.19 -6.60 15.78
C ARG A 53 -1.60 -5.64 16.83
N PRO A 54 -2.43 -4.92 17.60
CA PRO A 54 -1.98 -3.91 18.58
C PRO A 54 -0.98 -4.48 19.59
N ASN A 55 -1.23 -5.69 20.10
CA ASN A 55 -0.34 -6.37 21.06
C ASN A 55 1.07 -6.59 20.51
N LYS A 56 1.19 -6.77 19.19
CA LYS A 56 2.47 -6.92 18.47
C LYS A 56 2.95 -5.60 17.87
N GLY A 57 2.20 -4.50 18.05
CA GLY A 57 2.45 -3.17 17.49
C GLY A 57 2.53 -3.13 15.95
N LYS A 58 1.92 -4.09 15.27
CA LYS A 58 2.00 -4.24 13.80
C LYS A 58 0.63 -4.08 13.15
N PHE A 59 0.56 -3.30 12.08
CA PHE A 59 -0.59 -3.28 11.16
C PHE A 59 -0.18 -3.92 9.85
N TRP A 60 -0.82 -5.02 9.47
CA TRP A 60 -0.50 -5.80 8.28
C TRP A 60 -1.41 -5.42 7.12
N LEU A 61 -0.82 -5.25 5.93
CA LEU A 61 -1.53 -5.04 4.67
C LEU A 61 -1.12 -6.11 3.68
N CYS A 62 -2.10 -6.76 3.06
CA CYS A 62 -1.91 -7.74 2.00
C CYS A 62 -2.48 -7.20 0.69
N PHE A 63 -1.75 -7.39 -0.40
CA PHE A 63 -2.03 -6.85 -1.72
C PHE A 63 -2.12 -7.98 -2.74
N ARG A 64 -3.05 -7.85 -3.68
CA ARG A 64 -3.14 -8.75 -4.84
C ARG A 64 -2.27 -8.21 -5.97
N ASN A 65 -1.46 -9.08 -6.57
CA ASN A 65 -0.61 -8.72 -7.69
C ASN A 65 -1.45 -8.30 -8.92
N VAL A 66 -0.85 -7.53 -9.83
CA VAL A 66 -1.52 -7.07 -11.06
C VAL A 66 -1.50 -8.14 -12.16
N PHE A 67 -0.42 -8.92 -12.25
CA PHE A 67 -0.19 -9.91 -13.31
C PHE A 67 -0.71 -11.30 -12.96
N ASN A 68 -0.75 -11.65 -11.67
CA ASN A 68 -1.26 -12.93 -11.20
C ASN A 68 -2.24 -12.72 -10.03
N PRO A 69 -3.55 -12.94 -10.22
CA PRO A 69 -4.54 -12.72 -9.15
C PRO A 69 -4.39 -13.68 -7.97
N ASN A 70 -3.70 -14.81 -8.14
CA ASN A 70 -3.42 -15.79 -7.08
C ASN A 70 -2.13 -15.45 -6.30
N LYS A 71 -1.36 -14.46 -6.74
CA LYS A 71 -0.14 -14.01 -6.06
C LYS A 71 -0.45 -12.84 -5.13
N TYR A 72 -0.08 -13.02 -3.87
CA TYR A 72 -0.24 -12.03 -2.82
C TYR A 72 1.09 -11.61 -2.26
N GLU A 73 1.17 -10.36 -1.85
CA GLU A 73 2.35 -9.79 -1.19
C GLU A 73 1.91 -8.89 -0.07
N SER A 74 2.76 -8.67 0.93
CA SER A 74 2.33 -7.96 2.12
C SER A 74 3.41 -7.10 2.75
N LEU A 75 2.99 -6.12 3.53
CA LEU A 75 3.84 -5.26 4.33
C LEU A 75 3.24 -5.05 5.71
N HIS A 76 4.08 -4.61 6.65
CA HIS A 76 3.61 -4.01 7.89
C HIS A 76 3.84 -2.49 7.86
N LEU A 77 2.82 -1.71 8.24
CA LEU A 77 3.00 -0.27 8.47
C LEU A 77 3.89 -0.04 9.70
N PHE A 78 4.36 1.21 9.88
CA PHE A 78 5.28 1.53 10.96
C PHE A 78 4.72 1.17 12.33
N HIS A 79 5.64 0.72 13.17
CA HIS A 79 5.30 0.18 14.47
C HIS A 79 4.93 1.30 15.45
N ILE A 80 3.86 1.14 16.22
CA ILE A 80 3.41 2.18 17.17
C ILE A 80 4.52 2.53 18.18
N ARG A 81 5.26 1.53 18.66
CA ARG A 81 6.39 1.72 19.61
C ARG A 81 7.62 2.43 19.04
N GLN A 82 7.70 2.69 17.73
CA GLN A 82 8.83 3.44 17.17
C GLN A 82 8.71 4.96 17.36
N GLY A 83 7.57 5.44 17.89
CA GLY A 83 7.38 6.85 18.23
C GLY A 83 7.29 7.78 17.02
N ASP A 84 7.07 7.23 15.82
CA ASP A 84 6.73 8.02 14.64
C ASP A 84 5.22 8.26 14.62
N GLU A 85 4.81 9.52 14.74
CA GLU A 85 3.41 9.89 14.84
C GLU A 85 2.71 9.67 13.50
N PHE A 86 1.60 8.94 13.51
CA PHE A 86 0.72 8.82 12.36
C PHE A 86 -0.03 10.14 12.12
N ILE A 87 0.08 10.69 10.91
CA ILE A 87 -0.54 11.97 10.54
C ILE A 87 -1.91 11.75 9.89
N GLY A 88 -2.03 10.72 9.04
CA GLY A 88 -3.30 10.41 8.38
C GLY A 88 -3.15 9.62 7.09
N ILE A 89 -4.29 9.42 6.42
CA ILE A 89 -4.41 8.74 5.14
C ILE A 89 -4.72 9.76 4.05
N TYR A 90 -3.96 9.72 2.97
CA TYR A 90 -4.15 10.60 1.82
C TYR A 90 -4.25 9.80 0.53
N TYR A 91 -4.99 10.33 -0.43
CA TYR A 91 -5.14 9.72 -1.75
C TYR A 91 -4.64 10.67 -2.82
N GLY A 92 -4.25 10.11 -3.95
CA GLY A 92 -3.86 10.93 -5.08
C GLY A 92 -3.64 10.14 -6.35
N LEU A 93 -3.30 10.87 -7.39
CA LEU A 93 -2.96 10.36 -8.71
C LEU A 93 -1.50 10.72 -9.01
N LYS A 94 -0.71 9.73 -9.42
CA LYS A 94 0.68 9.95 -9.86
C LYS A 94 0.82 9.61 -11.33
N ARG A 95 1.36 10.54 -12.12
CA ARG A 95 1.79 10.24 -13.50
C ARG A 95 3.02 9.34 -13.43
N LEU A 96 3.00 8.27 -14.21
CA LEU A 96 4.12 7.35 -14.28
C LEU A 96 5.19 7.89 -15.25
N PRO A 97 6.49 7.78 -14.91
CA PRO A 97 7.57 8.20 -15.82
C PRO A 97 7.55 7.45 -17.15
N ARG A 98 7.10 6.20 -17.12
CA ARG A 98 6.88 5.35 -18.30
C ARG A 98 5.54 4.61 -18.13
N PRO A 99 4.80 4.35 -19.22
CA PRO A 99 3.57 3.59 -19.14
C PRO A 99 3.79 2.22 -18.50
N PHE A 100 2.94 1.85 -17.55
CA PHE A 100 2.92 0.50 -16.99
C PHE A 100 2.09 -0.41 -17.89
N ILE A 101 2.72 -1.44 -18.44
CA ILE A 101 2.11 -2.34 -19.42
C ILE A 101 1.63 -3.60 -18.70
N ILE A 102 0.36 -3.94 -18.89
CA ILE A 102 -0.26 -5.17 -18.38
C ILE A 102 -0.67 -6.00 -19.58
N LYS A 103 -0.09 -7.19 -19.69
CA LYS A 103 -0.53 -8.21 -20.64
C LYS A 103 -1.43 -9.19 -19.89
N TYR A 104 -2.59 -9.50 -20.46
CA TYR A 104 -3.54 -10.44 -19.89
C TYR A 104 -4.28 -11.17 -21.00
N GLU A 105 -4.91 -12.28 -20.66
CA GLU A 105 -5.71 -13.07 -21.58
C GLU A 105 -7.18 -12.98 -21.18
N GLU A 106 -8.05 -12.74 -22.15
CA GLU A 106 -9.50 -12.67 -21.95
C GLU A 106 -10.15 -13.40 -23.13
N ASN A 107 -10.91 -14.45 -22.85
CA ASN A 107 -11.54 -15.32 -23.87
C ASN A 107 -10.54 -15.80 -24.92
N SER A 108 -9.42 -16.39 -24.48
CA SER A 108 -8.32 -16.88 -25.34
C SER A 108 -7.64 -15.81 -26.21
N THR A 109 -7.96 -14.53 -25.99
CA THR A 109 -7.38 -13.40 -26.74
C THR A 109 -6.38 -12.66 -25.86
N LYS A 110 -5.15 -12.52 -26.33
CA LYS A 110 -4.10 -11.74 -25.66
C LYS A 110 -4.41 -10.25 -25.79
N LYS A 111 -4.62 -9.59 -24.66
CA LYS A 111 -4.86 -8.14 -24.56
C LYS A 111 -3.72 -7.43 -23.85
N THR A 112 -3.52 -6.17 -24.21
CA THR A 112 -2.53 -5.30 -23.57
C THR A 112 -3.21 -4.02 -23.09
N SER A 113 -3.05 -3.71 -21.80
CA SER A 113 -3.48 -2.46 -21.20
C SER A 113 -2.27 -1.60 -20.84
N LYS A 114 -2.37 -0.29 -21.09
CA LYS A 114 -1.34 0.70 -20.76
C LYS A 114 -1.89 1.65 -19.71
N ILE A 115 -1.16 1.82 -18.61
CA ILE A 115 -1.49 2.74 -17.52
C ILE A 115 -0.45 3.85 -17.51
N THR A 116 -0.88 5.10 -17.64
CA THR A 116 -0.01 6.29 -17.61
C THR A 116 -0.15 7.11 -16.32
N LYS A 117 -1.25 6.93 -15.59
CA LYS A 117 -1.53 7.53 -14.28
C LYS A 117 -2.01 6.43 -13.34
N ILE A 118 -1.52 6.42 -12.10
CA ILE A 118 -1.88 5.44 -11.09
C ILE A 118 -2.39 6.13 -9.82
N SER A 119 -3.46 5.58 -9.25
CA SER A 119 -3.98 6.01 -7.95
C SER A 119 -3.14 5.42 -6.82
N TYR A 120 -3.04 6.13 -5.71
CA TYR A 120 -2.37 5.63 -4.51
C TYR A 120 -3.15 5.96 -3.24
N ILE A 121 -2.85 5.18 -2.20
CA ILE A 121 -3.09 5.51 -0.80
C ILE A 121 -1.74 5.78 -0.13
N GLU A 122 -1.62 6.91 0.55
CA GLU A 122 -0.46 7.29 1.35
C GLU A 122 -0.82 7.14 2.83
N PHE A 123 -0.07 6.30 3.53
CA PHE A 123 -0.05 6.31 4.99
C PHE A 123 1.05 7.25 5.44
N ARG A 124 0.68 8.43 5.96
CA ARG A 124 1.61 9.48 6.31
C ARG A 124 1.95 9.44 7.80
N PHE A 125 3.24 9.58 8.08
CA PHE A 125 3.80 9.68 9.42
C PHE A 125 4.72 10.90 9.51
N LYS A 126 5.07 11.33 10.72
CA LYS A 126 5.92 12.51 10.92
C LYS A 126 7.29 12.35 10.24
N LYS A 127 7.94 11.19 10.42
CA LYS A 127 9.29 10.87 9.89
C LYS A 127 9.26 10.06 8.60
N GLY A 128 8.09 9.73 8.06
CA GLY A 128 8.02 8.97 6.82
C GLY A 128 6.64 8.86 6.19
N SER A 129 6.58 8.20 5.04
CA SER A 129 5.31 7.90 4.36
C SER A 129 5.41 6.57 3.63
N VAL A 130 4.29 5.84 3.52
CA VAL A 130 4.17 4.63 2.69
C VAL A 130 3.13 4.87 1.60
N PHE A 131 3.59 4.95 0.36
CA PHE A 131 2.75 5.09 -0.83
C PHE A 131 2.47 3.72 -1.44
N CYS A 132 1.21 3.28 -1.33
CA CYS A 132 0.72 2.05 -1.94
C CYS A 132 -0.02 2.37 -3.25
N TYR A 133 0.53 1.91 -4.38
CA TYR A 133 -0.07 2.15 -5.70
C TYR A 133 -1.10 1.08 -6.05
N LEU A 134 -2.35 1.49 -6.26
CA LEU A 134 -3.49 0.59 -6.43
C LEU A 134 -4.27 0.91 -7.69
N ARG A 135 -4.39 -0.07 -8.60
CA ARG A 135 -5.14 0.10 -9.85
C ARG A 135 -6.65 0.27 -9.61
N CYS A 136 -7.21 -0.46 -8.66
CA CYS A 136 -8.65 -0.49 -8.41
C CYS A 136 -9.24 0.85 -7.97
N LEU A 137 -8.46 1.72 -7.30
CA LEU A 137 -8.95 3.00 -6.78
C LEU A 137 -9.46 3.93 -7.90
N HIS A 138 -8.93 3.81 -9.11
CA HIS A 138 -9.43 4.56 -10.27
C HIS A 138 -10.89 4.22 -10.63
N THR A 139 -11.38 3.03 -10.25
CA THR A 139 -12.79 2.65 -10.43
C THR A 139 -13.72 3.55 -9.61
N LEU A 140 -13.27 4.01 -8.44
CA LEU A 140 -14.05 4.88 -7.53
C LEU A 140 -14.23 6.30 -8.08
N LEU A 141 -13.39 6.72 -9.03
CA LEU A 141 -13.46 8.06 -9.63
C LEU A 141 -14.44 8.18 -10.80
N LYS A 142 -15.07 7.08 -11.24
CA LYS A 142 -15.98 7.08 -12.40
C LYS A 142 -17.42 6.96 -11.92
N ALA A 143 -18.23 8.00 -12.14
CA ALA A 143 -19.64 8.01 -11.71
C ALA A 143 -20.44 6.80 -12.21
N LYS A 144 -20.23 6.40 -13.48
CA LYS A 144 -20.88 5.23 -14.10
C LYS A 144 -20.63 3.89 -13.41
N ASN A 145 -19.72 3.82 -12.43
CA ASN A 145 -19.44 2.59 -11.71
C ASN A 145 -20.19 2.49 -10.37
N LYS A 146 -20.88 3.53 -9.89
CA LYS A 146 -21.54 3.55 -8.57
C LYS A 146 -22.55 2.41 -8.36
N GLU A 147 -23.23 1.99 -9.43
CA GLU A 147 -24.21 0.90 -9.38
C GLU A 147 -23.56 -0.50 -9.39
N LYS A 148 -22.25 -0.59 -9.64
CA LYS A 148 -21.57 -1.89 -9.75
C LYS A 148 -21.25 -2.44 -8.37
N ILE A 149 -21.56 -3.72 -8.16
CA ILE A 149 -21.22 -4.48 -6.94
C ILE A 149 -19.74 -4.30 -6.55
N PHE A 150 -18.84 -4.37 -7.54
CA PHE A 150 -17.40 -4.19 -7.31
C PHE A 150 -17.05 -2.80 -6.78
N TYR A 151 -17.73 -1.75 -7.22
CA TYR A 151 -17.50 -0.38 -6.72
C TYR A 151 -17.85 -0.31 -5.23
N ASN A 152 -19.04 -0.79 -4.87
CA ASN A 152 -19.53 -0.74 -3.50
C ASN A 152 -18.66 -1.59 -2.55
N SER A 153 -18.28 -2.79 -2.99
CA SER A 153 -17.36 -3.66 -2.25
C SER A 153 -15.98 -3.02 -2.05
N LEU A 154 -15.43 -2.37 -3.09
CA LEU A 154 -14.15 -1.68 -2.99
C LEU A 154 -14.23 -0.48 -2.04
N LEU A 155 -15.30 0.30 -2.11
CA LEU A 155 -15.50 1.48 -1.26
C LEU A 155 -15.63 1.08 0.21
N ASP A 156 -16.54 0.14 0.53
CA ASP A 156 -16.71 -0.37 1.90
C ASP A 156 -15.38 -0.87 2.47
N ARG A 157 -14.65 -1.67 1.68
CA ARG A 157 -13.37 -2.22 2.11
C ARG A 157 -12.31 -1.17 2.34
N THR A 158 -12.33 -0.09 1.57
CA THR A 158 -11.42 1.05 1.75
C THR A 158 -11.78 1.84 3.02
N LEU A 159 -13.07 2.12 3.25
CA LEU A 159 -13.55 2.78 4.48
C LEU A 159 -13.23 1.95 5.73
N ARG A 160 -13.41 0.63 5.68
CA ARG A 160 -13.04 -0.28 6.77
C ARG A 160 -11.54 -0.27 7.04
N LEU A 161 -10.71 -0.20 6.00
CA LEU A 161 -9.27 -0.06 6.16
C LEU A 161 -8.93 1.26 6.87
N GLU A 162 -9.50 2.37 6.42
CA GLU A 162 -9.23 3.68 7.02
C GLU A 162 -9.60 3.70 8.51
N ARG A 163 -10.81 3.25 8.85
CA ARG A 163 -11.26 3.14 10.25
C ARG A 163 -10.30 2.31 11.10
N LYS A 164 -9.89 1.13 10.62
CA LYS A 164 -8.97 0.25 11.36
C LYS A 164 -7.59 0.87 11.54
N VAL A 165 -7.06 1.57 10.53
CA VAL A 165 -5.75 2.23 10.62
C VAL A 165 -5.79 3.38 11.63
N HIS A 166 -6.81 4.24 11.56
CA HIS A 166 -6.99 5.33 12.53
C HIS A 166 -7.11 4.79 13.95
N GLN A 167 -7.98 3.79 14.17
CA GLN A 167 -8.13 3.12 15.46
C GLN A 167 -6.79 2.53 15.96
N PHE A 168 -6.03 1.86 15.10
CA PHE A 168 -4.76 1.25 15.46
C PHE A 168 -3.72 2.29 15.91
N TYR A 169 -3.69 3.46 15.29
CA TYR A 169 -2.78 4.56 15.64
C TYR A 169 -3.36 5.56 16.65
N GLY A 170 -4.52 5.27 17.26
CA GLY A 170 -5.16 6.15 18.24
C GLY A 170 -5.57 7.50 17.68
N LYS A 171 -5.98 7.57 16.40
CA LYS A 171 -6.51 8.77 15.77
C LYS A 171 -8.01 8.63 15.53
N GLU A 172 -8.71 9.76 15.55
CA GLU A 172 -10.11 9.84 15.17
C GLU A 172 -10.25 9.68 13.65
N TYR A 173 -11.25 8.91 13.22
CA TYR A 173 -11.63 8.80 11.82
C TYR A 173 -12.69 9.84 11.48
N LEU A 174 -12.45 10.63 10.44
CA LEU A 174 -13.33 11.70 10.00
C LEU A 174 -13.81 11.39 8.57
N GLU A 175 -15.11 11.20 8.39
CA GLU A 175 -15.72 10.80 7.10
C GLU A 175 -15.59 11.85 6.00
N ASP A 176 -15.50 13.13 6.38
CA ASP A 176 -15.26 14.25 5.48
C ASP A 176 -13.78 14.34 5.04
N LYS A 177 -12.93 13.41 5.49
CA LYS A 177 -11.53 13.25 5.08
C LYS A 177 -11.33 11.89 4.40
N GLY A 178 -10.13 11.64 3.85
CA GLY A 178 -9.80 10.35 3.24
C GLY A 178 -10.49 10.08 1.90
N ILE A 179 -10.96 8.84 1.70
CA ILE A 179 -11.40 8.35 0.38
C ILE A 179 -12.66 9.06 -0.12
N LEU A 180 -13.62 9.38 0.75
CA LEU A 180 -14.88 10.01 0.34
C LEU A 180 -14.65 11.42 -0.22
N LYS A 181 -13.84 12.21 0.50
CA LYS A 181 -13.41 13.54 0.03
C LYS A 181 -12.67 13.44 -1.30
N TRP A 182 -11.71 12.52 -1.39
CA TRP A 182 -10.94 12.34 -2.62
C TRP A 182 -11.81 11.96 -3.82
N ILE A 183 -12.78 11.06 -3.64
CA ILE A 183 -13.77 10.72 -4.67
C ILE A 183 -14.55 11.97 -5.08
N LYS A 184 -15.12 12.71 -4.11
CA LYS A 184 -15.91 13.92 -4.39
C LYS A 184 -15.14 14.96 -5.22
N GLU A 185 -13.86 15.17 -4.91
CA GLU A 185 -13.00 16.14 -5.59
C GLU A 185 -12.50 15.69 -6.97
N ASN A 186 -12.46 14.38 -7.22
CA ASN A 186 -11.83 13.82 -8.43
C ASN A 186 -12.82 13.02 -9.29
N GLN A 187 -14.11 13.03 -8.94
CA GLN A 187 -15.14 12.31 -9.66
C GLN A 187 -15.31 12.91 -11.06
N LYS A 188 -15.32 12.01 -12.04
CA LYS A 188 -15.61 12.29 -13.45
C LYS A 188 -16.84 11.53 -13.91
#